data_AF-A0A959PLM3-F1
#
_entry.id   AF-A0A959PLM3-F1
#
_cell.length_a   1.000
_cell.length_b   1.000
_cell.length_c   1.000
_cell.angle_alpha   90.00
_cell.angle_beta   90.00
_cell.angle_gamma   90.00
#
_symmetry.space_group_name_H-M   'P 1'
#
loop_
_entity.id
_entity.type
_entity.pdbx_description
1 polymer ?
#
loop_
_entity_poly.entity_id
_entity_poly.type
_entity_poly.pdbx_seq_one_letter_code
_entity_poly.pdbx_strand_id
1 'polypeptide(L)'
;MCHFSRGQSYNLVPNASFDYATSCPRTEGEVDLAIPWLNTLRTPDLFLVCAENDNFKVPHPRKCTYLQPHSGEGYAGLTTFGNTREIIGVPLKQPLEKGKSYFLQFWVAIDDVCSTWDRGTFTDAIGMGFGEDNYDIPDFPALEHRGTILYDTIGWTAVYGCYIAHGNEKYLFILNFRENDQTLAVSSDPAVIPVFDYMYIDDVAVIPMNPYPDSLPYCGDPIRLAAFIPEANYRWDNQSTDSIRWINGGGTYTVQVTLGQCSALQTIYVADVLSAIPADPSLVICDGTQTRLQPSIPGITQWDNGQNAPTRTIDQAGQYLAQISNECGDFEQHFDVTAQDCGCRVSAPNVFSPNEDLINDLWRPYLQCPTLDRVLQLEIYNRQGQLIFTSSDLEQRPWDGRFNNVLAPTGVYVWTLSYRTNKAGVVRTEYASGDLTIVR
;
A
#
# COMPACT_ATOMS: atom_id res chain seq x y z
N MET A 1 -1.01 -27.40 -21.88
CA MET A 1 -0.13 -27.17 -20.71
C MET A 1 0.24 -25.70 -20.68
N CYS A 2 -0.50 -24.89 -19.93
CA CYS A 2 -0.08 -23.57 -19.48
C CYS A 2 -0.49 -23.49 -18.00
N HIS A 3 0.37 -23.97 -17.11
CA HIS A 3 0.23 -23.71 -15.69
C HIS A 3 0.75 -22.29 -15.43
N PHE A 4 -0.13 -21.30 -15.45
CA PHE A 4 0.21 -20.03 -14.82
C PHE A 4 0.13 -20.23 -13.31
N SER A 5 1.28 -20.35 -12.65
CA SER A 5 1.38 -20.17 -11.21
C SER A 5 1.01 -18.73 -10.88
N ARG A 6 -0.28 -18.47 -10.61
CA ARG A 6 -0.76 -17.17 -10.11
C ARG A 6 -0.40 -17.01 -8.63
N GLY A 7 0.87 -16.72 -8.45
CA GLY A 7 1.50 -16.29 -7.20
C GLY A 7 2.81 -15.58 -7.54
N GLN A 8 2.81 -14.65 -8.51
CA GLN A 8 3.87 -13.66 -8.56
C GLN A 8 3.55 -12.65 -7.46
N SER A 9 4.26 -12.77 -6.34
CA SER A 9 4.36 -11.71 -5.35
C SER A 9 4.69 -10.41 -6.07
N TYR A 10 3.85 -9.38 -5.92
CA TYR A 10 4.09 -8.06 -6.50
C TYR A 10 5.27 -7.42 -5.76
N ASN A 11 6.50 -7.75 -6.16
CA ASN A 11 7.70 -7.14 -5.61
C ASN A 11 7.65 -5.64 -5.92
N LEU A 12 7.64 -4.81 -4.89
CA LEU A 12 7.56 -3.36 -4.99
C LEU A 12 8.87 -2.73 -5.43
N VAL A 13 9.97 -3.49 -5.38
CA VAL A 13 11.26 -3.07 -5.94
C VAL A 13 11.23 -3.26 -7.47
N PRO A 14 11.41 -2.18 -8.26
CA PRO A 14 11.63 -2.31 -9.70
C PRO A 14 13.05 -2.79 -9.97
N ASN A 15 13.24 -3.54 -11.06
CA ASN A 15 14.57 -4.01 -11.49
C ASN A 15 15.38 -4.67 -10.36
N ALA A 16 14.71 -5.53 -9.58
CA ALA A 16 15.23 -6.14 -8.36
C ALA A 16 16.53 -6.96 -8.53
N SER A 17 16.73 -7.52 -9.74
CA SER A 17 17.87 -8.33 -10.15
C SER A 17 18.91 -7.54 -10.97
N PHE A 18 18.73 -6.23 -11.15
CA PHE A 18 19.63 -5.36 -11.91
C PHE A 18 19.80 -5.68 -13.41
N ASP A 19 19.04 -6.62 -13.95
CA ASP A 19 19.15 -7.10 -15.34
C ASP A 19 18.81 -6.05 -16.40
N TYR A 20 17.92 -5.11 -16.06
CA TYR A 20 17.52 -4.07 -17.00
C TYR A 20 18.45 -2.87 -16.88
N ALA A 21 19.36 -2.71 -17.86
CA ALA A 21 20.26 -1.57 -17.94
C ALA A 21 20.12 -0.81 -19.27
N THR A 22 20.32 0.51 -19.22
CA THR A 22 20.28 1.38 -20.41
C THR A 22 21.51 1.20 -21.30
N SER A 23 22.64 0.78 -20.73
CA SER A 23 23.86 0.40 -21.42
C SER A 23 24.71 -0.51 -20.53
N CYS A 24 25.70 -1.17 -21.12
CA CYS A 24 26.65 -1.99 -20.37
C CYS A 24 27.63 -1.12 -19.57
N PRO A 25 27.99 -1.51 -18.34
CA PRO A 25 28.93 -0.76 -17.52
C PRO A 25 30.34 -0.83 -18.10
N ARG A 26 31.06 0.28 -17.95
CA ARG A 26 32.42 0.53 -18.44
C ARG A 26 33.33 1.03 -17.33
N THR A 27 32.79 1.83 -16.40
CA THR A 27 33.52 2.47 -15.30
C THR A 27 32.82 2.30 -13.96
N GLU A 28 33.49 2.72 -12.89
CA GLU A 28 32.95 2.66 -11.52
C GLU A 28 31.76 3.63 -11.34
N GLY A 29 30.87 3.33 -10.41
CA GLY A 29 29.75 4.22 -10.08
C GLY A 29 28.61 4.24 -11.09
N GLU A 30 28.43 3.20 -11.89
CA GLU A 30 27.43 3.14 -12.97
C GLU A 30 26.17 2.32 -12.61
N VAL A 31 25.83 2.20 -11.31
CA VAL A 31 24.59 1.51 -10.89
C VAL A 31 23.32 2.15 -11.40
N ASP A 32 23.35 3.45 -11.69
CA ASP A 32 22.23 4.21 -12.25
C ASP A 32 21.92 3.87 -13.71
N LEU A 33 22.80 3.13 -14.39
CA LEU A 33 22.47 2.50 -15.67
C LEU A 33 21.34 1.48 -15.52
N ALA A 34 21.24 0.81 -14.35
CA ALA A 34 20.18 -0.13 -14.01
C ALA A 34 18.92 0.61 -13.53
N ILE A 35 18.20 1.28 -14.44
CA ILE A 35 17.05 2.11 -14.07
C ILE A 35 16.00 1.29 -13.29
N PRO A 36 15.42 1.83 -12.19
CA PRO A 36 15.57 3.18 -11.65
C PRO A 36 16.50 3.28 -10.43
N TRP A 37 17.51 2.41 -10.31
CA TRP A 37 18.48 2.46 -9.22
C TRP A 37 19.30 3.75 -9.24
N LEU A 38 19.77 4.17 -8.06
CA LEU A 38 20.41 5.45 -7.82
C LEU A 38 21.73 5.28 -7.08
N ASN A 39 22.74 5.99 -7.56
CA ASN A 39 23.93 6.35 -6.79
C ASN A 39 23.55 7.34 -5.67
N THR A 40 23.01 6.84 -4.56
CA THR A 40 22.51 7.69 -3.47
C THR A 40 23.68 8.33 -2.71
N LEU A 41 24.75 7.56 -2.48
CA LEU A 41 25.99 8.08 -1.93
C LEU A 41 27.19 7.42 -2.61
N ARG A 42 28.09 8.27 -3.15
CA ARG A 42 29.32 7.88 -3.88
C ARG A 42 29.03 7.08 -5.16
N THR A 43 29.68 5.94 -5.35
CA THR A 43 29.87 5.27 -6.63
C THR A 43 29.60 3.77 -6.55
N PRO A 44 28.43 3.30 -6.06
CA PRO A 44 28.06 1.89 -6.22
C PRO A 44 28.22 1.41 -7.67
N ASP A 45 28.76 0.22 -7.85
CA ASP A 45 29.07 -0.32 -9.17
C ASP A 45 27.93 -1.22 -9.69
N LEU A 46 27.79 -1.27 -11.02
CA LEU A 46 26.97 -2.25 -11.72
C LEU A 46 27.86 -3.33 -12.35
N PHE A 47 27.46 -4.59 -12.20
CA PHE A 47 28.11 -5.72 -12.86
C PHE A 47 27.12 -6.42 -13.78
N LEU A 48 27.49 -6.59 -15.06
CA LEU A 48 26.65 -7.25 -16.07
C LEU A 48 27.44 -8.18 -16.96
N VAL A 49 26.76 -9.18 -17.54
CA VAL A 49 27.36 -10.09 -18.55
C VAL A 49 27.88 -9.33 -19.79
N CYS A 50 27.26 -8.19 -20.09
CA CYS A 50 27.54 -7.41 -21.29
C CYS A 50 28.65 -6.37 -21.10
N ALA A 51 29.20 -6.22 -19.89
CA ALA A 51 30.27 -5.26 -19.60
C ALA A 51 31.46 -5.44 -20.56
N GLU A 52 31.93 -4.33 -21.12
CA GLU A 52 33.10 -4.31 -22.01
C GLU A 52 34.41 -4.37 -21.22
N ASN A 53 34.39 -3.82 -20.00
CA ASN A 53 35.50 -3.85 -19.08
C ASN A 53 35.38 -5.07 -18.17
N ASP A 54 36.39 -5.95 -18.22
CA ASP A 54 36.44 -7.16 -17.41
C ASP A 54 36.31 -6.91 -15.90
N ASN A 55 36.61 -5.70 -15.41
CA ASN A 55 36.44 -5.37 -14.00
C ASN A 55 34.95 -5.32 -13.56
N PHE A 56 34.02 -5.12 -14.49
CA PHE A 56 32.58 -5.03 -14.22
C PHE A 56 31.80 -6.20 -14.85
N LYS A 57 32.53 -7.20 -15.36
CA LYS A 57 31.94 -8.28 -16.14
C LYS A 57 31.69 -9.51 -15.29
N VAL A 58 30.42 -9.89 -15.14
CA VAL A 58 30.07 -11.16 -14.50
C VAL A 58 30.41 -12.34 -15.43
N PRO A 59 30.77 -13.51 -14.90
CA PRO A 59 30.86 -13.86 -13.48
C PRO A 59 32.23 -13.55 -12.84
N HIS A 60 33.11 -12.80 -13.50
CA HIS A 60 34.45 -12.50 -12.99
C HIS A 60 34.62 -11.01 -12.66
N PRO A 61 33.82 -10.45 -11.73
CA PRO A 61 33.99 -9.05 -11.36
C PRO A 61 35.42 -8.83 -10.86
N ARG A 62 36.00 -7.68 -11.23
CA ARG A 62 37.35 -7.26 -10.85
C ARG A 62 38.49 -8.23 -11.22
N LYS A 63 38.23 -9.23 -12.10
CA LYS A 63 39.17 -10.23 -12.67
C LYS A 63 39.69 -11.33 -11.74
N CYS A 64 39.38 -11.31 -10.46
CA CYS A 64 39.92 -12.24 -9.46
C CYS A 64 38.85 -12.89 -8.58
N THR A 65 37.63 -12.36 -8.61
CA THR A 65 36.47 -12.95 -7.96
C THR A 65 35.71 -13.79 -8.98
N TYR A 66 35.10 -14.90 -8.55
CA TYR A 66 34.14 -15.66 -9.36
C TYR A 66 32.80 -15.67 -8.63
N LEU A 67 31.84 -14.91 -9.15
CA LEU A 67 30.49 -14.83 -8.61
C LEU A 67 29.49 -14.75 -9.76
N GLN A 68 28.71 -15.83 -9.89
CA GLN A 68 27.54 -15.83 -10.77
C GLN A 68 26.45 -14.94 -10.17
N PRO A 69 25.68 -14.21 -10.99
CA PRO A 69 24.45 -13.58 -10.53
C PRO A 69 23.56 -14.58 -9.80
N HIS A 70 22.91 -14.14 -8.72
CA HIS A 70 21.99 -15.01 -7.99
C HIS A 70 20.80 -15.35 -8.89
N SER A 71 20.31 -14.34 -9.62
CA SER A 71 19.41 -14.54 -10.76
C SER A 71 19.80 -13.62 -11.93
N GLY A 72 19.24 -13.89 -13.11
CA GLY A 72 19.42 -12.99 -14.24
C GLY A 72 20.84 -12.91 -14.82
N GLU A 73 21.24 -11.69 -15.17
CA GLU A 73 22.43 -11.31 -15.94
C GLU A 73 23.34 -10.33 -15.19
N GLY A 74 22.98 -9.90 -13.98
CA GLY A 74 23.67 -8.83 -13.28
C GLY A 74 23.51 -8.80 -11.77
N TYR A 75 24.23 -7.86 -11.14
CA TYR A 75 24.07 -7.46 -9.74
C TYR A 75 24.77 -6.12 -9.48
N ALA A 76 24.50 -5.51 -8.34
CA ALA A 76 25.20 -4.30 -7.90
C ALA A 76 26.28 -4.62 -6.86
N GLY A 77 27.24 -3.72 -6.70
CA GLY A 77 28.21 -3.77 -5.61
C GLY A 77 28.37 -2.42 -4.93
N LEU A 78 28.78 -2.45 -3.66
CA LEU A 78 28.97 -1.28 -2.84
C LEU A 78 29.96 -1.53 -1.69
N THR A 79 30.63 -0.47 -1.27
CA THR A 79 31.47 -0.47 -0.05
C THR A 79 30.59 -0.24 1.18
N THR A 80 30.68 -1.11 2.19
CA THR A 80 29.87 -1.04 3.42
C THR A 80 30.66 -0.69 4.68
N PHE A 81 31.99 -0.75 4.63
CA PHE A 81 32.91 -0.52 5.75
C PHE A 81 34.15 0.25 5.31
N GLY A 82 34.66 1.10 6.21
CA GLY A 82 35.84 1.93 5.95
C GLY A 82 35.50 3.39 5.68
N ASN A 83 36.39 4.12 5.00
CA ASN A 83 36.27 5.58 4.80
C ASN A 83 35.40 5.99 3.59
N THR A 84 35.08 5.02 2.73
CA THR A 84 34.40 5.23 1.45
C THR A 84 33.08 4.47 1.37
N ARG A 85 32.34 4.35 2.49
CA ARG A 85 31.02 3.73 2.53
C ARG A 85 30.06 4.35 1.50
N GLU A 86 29.27 3.51 0.86
CA GLU A 86 28.37 3.85 -0.24
C GLU A 86 26.93 3.49 0.10
N ILE A 87 26.00 4.10 -0.64
CA ILE A 87 24.56 3.86 -0.48
C ILE A 87 23.97 3.75 -1.88
N ILE A 88 23.22 2.67 -2.08
CA ILE A 88 22.40 2.48 -3.27
C ILE A 88 20.92 2.66 -2.88
N GLY A 89 20.15 3.30 -3.74
CA GLY A 89 18.73 3.57 -3.49
C GLY A 89 17.85 3.35 -4.70
N VAL A 90 16.55 3.15 -4.49
CA VAL A 90 15.58 2.91 -5.56
C VAL A 90 14.18 3.38 -5.14
N PRO A 91 13.42 4.04 -6.02
CA PRO A 91 12.01 4.31 -5.76
C PRO A 91 11.21 3.00 -5.80
N LEU A 92 10.30 2.84 -4.84
CA LEU A 92 9.32 1.76 -4.86
C LEU A 92 8.28 2.04 -5.96
N LYS A 93 7.71 0.98 -6.55
CA LYS A 93 6.62 1.09 -7.54
C LYS A 93 5.38 1.80 -6.99
N GLN A 94 5.19 1.73 -5.68
CA GLN A 94 4.16 2.44 -4.92
C GLN A 94 4.63 2.61 -3.47
N PRO A 95 4.11 3.61 -2.73
CA PRO A 95 4.40 3.77 -1.31
C PRO A 95 3.95 2.56 -0.49
N LEU A 96 4.62 2.29 0.64
CA LEU A 96 4.14 1.31 1.59
C LEU A 96 2.90 1.82 2.34
N GLU A 97 1.98 0.92 2.63
CA GLU A 97 0.72 1.25 3.29
C GLU A 97 0.86 1.15 4.81
N LYS A 98 0.48 2.23 5.51
CA LYS A 98 0.55 2.30 6.98
C LYS A 98 -0.09 1.09 7.65
N GLY A 99 0.66 0.43 8.54
CA GLY A 99 0.23 -0.71 9.33
C GLY A 99 0.20 -2.04 8.58
N LYS A 100 0.53 -2.08 7.28
CA LYS A 100 0.67 -3.34 6.53
C LYS A 100 2.04 -3.97 6.79
N SER A 101 2.04 -5.30 6.78
CA SER A 101 3.25 -6.12 6.93
C SER A 101 3.86 -6.48 5.57
N TYR A 102 5.18 -6.36 5.47
CA TYR A 102 5.98 -6.66 4.29
C TYR A 102 7.08 -7.67 4.60
N PHE A 103 7.29 -8.61 3.69
CA PHE A 103 8.48 -9.44 3.66
C PHE A 103 9.58 -8.70 2.91
N LEU A 104 10.75 -8.62 3.54
CA LEU A 104 11.93 -7.94 3.02
C LEU A 104 13.00 -8.98 2.74
N GLN A 105 13.71 -8.84 1.62
CA GLN A 105 14.84 -9.71 1.28
C GLN A 105 15.85 -8.99 0.38
N PHE A 106 17.11 -9.38 0.49
CA PHE A 106 18.11 -9.26 -0.56
C PHE A 106 19.12 -10.38 -0.39
N TRP A 107 19.86 -10.69 -1.44
CA TRP A 107 20.99 -11.61 -1.38
C TRP A 107 22.28 -10.81 -1.33
N VAL A 108 23.22 -11.26 -0.50
CA VAL A 108 24.53 -10.62 -0.35
C VAL A 108 25.65 -11.63 -0.54
N ALA A 109 26.70 -11.21 -1.23
CA ALA A 109 27.99 -11.90 -1.31
C ALA A 109 29.11 -10.90 -1.00
N ILE A 110 30.26 -11.38 -0.57
CA ILE A 110 31.42 -10.52 -0.30
C ILE A 110 32.46 -10.68 -1.41
N ASP A 111 33.07 -9.56 -1.80
CA ASP A 111 34.19 -9.56 -2.73
C ASP A 111 35.38 -10.32 -2.13
N ASP A 112 35.96 -11.21 -2.93
CA ASP A 112 37.17 -11.92 -2.54
C ASP A 112 38.38 -10.97 -2.63
N VAL A 113 39.51 -11.40 -2.07
CA VAL A 113 40.78 -10.66 -2.02
C VAL A 113 41.30 -10.40 -3.43
N CYS A 114 40.86 -9.31 -4.03
CA CYS A 114 41.11 -9.01 -5.43
C CYS A 114 42.32 -8.08 -5.67
N SER A 115 42.85 -7.45 -4.61
CA SER A 115 44.00 -6.55 -4.73
C SER A 115 44.95 -6.65 -3.54
N THR A 116 46.19 -6.17 -3.70
CA THR A 116 47.15 -6.07 -2.57
C THR A 116 46.73 -5.05 -1.50
N TRP A 117 45.73 -4.21 -1.80
CA TRP A 117 45.13 -3.23 -0.90
C TRP A 117 43.91 -3.78 -0.17
N ASP A 118 43.21 -4.72 -0.81
CA ASP A 118 42.03 -5.38 -0.29
C ASP A 118 42.44 -6.70 0.35
N ARG A 119 42.63 -6.69 1.67
CA ARG A 119 43.14 -7.83 2.43
C ARG A 119 41.99 -8.72 2.92
N GLY A 120 40.89 -8.80 2.16
CA GLY A 120 39.72 -9.61 2.46
C GLY A 120 39.09 -9.24 3.78
N THR A 121 38.55 -8.04 3.87
CA THR A 121 37.75 -7.66 5.04
C THR A 121 36.36 -8.26 4.90
N PHE A 122 35.96 -8.99 5.92
CA PHE A 122 34.63 -9.53 6.09
C PHE A 122 33.94 -8.80 7.23
N THR A 123 32.70 -8.38 7.02
CA THR A 123 31.93 -7.67 8.04
C THR A 123 30.60 -8.36 8.34
N ASP A 124 29.96 -7.93 9.42
CA ASP A 124 28.65 -8.44 9.84
C ASP A 124 27.48 -7.51 9.52
N ALA A 125 27.69 -6.37 8.86
CA ALA A 125 26.71 -5.29 8.85
C ALA A 125 26.35 -4.81 7.43
N ILE A 126 25.16 -5.19 7.00
CA ILE A 126 24.46 -4.65 5.83
C ILE A 126 22.97 -4.74 6.07
N GLY A 127 22.22 -3.75 5.62
CA GLY A 127 20.78 -3.72 5.79
C GLY A 127 20.09 -2.91 4.72
N MET A 128 18.76 -2.87 4.84
CA MET A 128 17.91 -2.00 4.07
C MET A 128 16.99 -1.17 4.97
N GLY A 129 16.63 0.03 4.50
CA GLY A 129 15.71 0.93 5.17
C GLY A 129 14.91 1.73 4.16
N PHE A 130 13.89 2.45 4.66
CA PHE A 130 12.98 3.22 3.83
C PHE A 130 12.97 4.71 4.16
N GLY A 131 12.78 5.55 3.14
CA GLY A 131 12.62 6.99 3.26
C GLY A 131 11.46 7.54 2.43
N GLU A 132 11.12 8.81 2.65
CA GLU A 132 10.02 9.50 1.96
C GLU A 132 10.40 9.98 0.54
N ASP A 133 11.68 10.25 0.31
CA ASP A 133 12.26 10.66 -0.97
C ASP A 133 13.69 10.11 -1.15
N ASN A 134 14.38 10.47 -2.23
CA ASN A 134 15.72 9.97 -2.56
C ASN A 134 16.87 10.60 -1.74
N TYR A 135 16.58 11.55 -0.84
CA TYR A 135 17.54 12.19 0.05
C TYR A 135 17.30 11.82 1.52
N ASP A 136 16.12 11.34 1.85
CA ASP A 136 15.70 10.92 3.19
C ASP A 136 16.23 9.51 3.54
N ILE A 137 17.54 9.41 3.76
CA ILE A 137 18.17 8.15 4.18
C ILE A 137 17.84 7.90 5.67
N PRO A 138 17.24 6.76 6.03
CA PRO A 138 16.84 6.49 7.41
C PRO A 138 18.05 6.22 8.32
N ASP A 139 17.96 6.68 9.57
CA ASP A 139 18.97 6.41 10.61
C ASP A 139 18.95 4.95 11.11
N PHE A 140 17.84 4.24 10.90
CA PHE A 140 17.63 2.89 11.41
C PHE A 140 17.19 1.93 10.31
N PRO A 141 17.68 0.67 10.33
CA PRO A 141 17.30 -0.31 9.33
C PRO A 141 15.87 -0.81 9.54
N ALA A 142 15.19 -1.09 8.43
CA ALA A 142 13.98 -1.91 8.41
C ALA A 142 14.31 -3.41 8.46
N LEU A 143 15.45 -3.79 7.89
CA LEU A 143 16.04 -5.14 7.91
C LEU A 143 17.57 -4.99 7.99
N GLU A 144 18.23 -5.78 8.82
CA GLU A 144 19.67 -5.75 8.99
C GLU A 144 20.22 -7.15 9.25
N HIS A 145 21.28 -7.52 8.55
CA HIS A 145 22.15 -8.61 8.97
C HIS A 145 23.15 -8.06 9.99
N ARG A 146 23.27 -8.72 11.15
CA ARG A 146 24.15 -8.28 12.24
C ARG A 146 24.58 -9.42 13.16
N GLY A 147 25.76 -9.30 13.76
CA GLY A 147 26.27 -10.15 14.83
C GLY A 147 26.95 -11.44 14.36
N THR A 148 26.95 -11.71 13.05
CA THR A 148 27.67 -12.82 12.44
C THR A 148 28.39 -12.33 11.20
N ILE A 149 29.70 -12.56 11.14
CA ILE A 149 30.50 -12.19 9.97
C ILE A 149 30.01 -12.97 8.74
N LEU A 150 29.79 -12.26 7.64
CA LEU A 150 29.56 -12.86 6.32
C LEU A 150 30.90 -13.29 5.74
N TYR A 151 31.01 -14.54 5.25
CA TYR A 151 32.26 -15.08 4.69
C TYR A 151 32.10 -15.63 3.27
N ASP A 152 30.88 -15.68 2.73
CA ASP A 152 30.63 -16.32 1.45
C ASP A 152 31.11 -15.43 0.29
N THR A 153 32.15 -15.89 -0.39
CA THR A 153 32.77 -15.22 -1.54
C THR A 153 32.49 -15.90 -2.88
N ILE A 154 31.85 -17.07 -2.86
CA ILE A 154 31.56 -17.89 -4.06
C ILE A 154 30.08 -18.22 -4.22
N GLY A 155 29.27 -17.90 -3.21
CA GLY A 155 27.83 -18.06 -3.16
C GLY A 155 27.16 -16.83 -2.53
N TRP A 156 25.84 -16.93 -2.41
CA TRP A 156 24.99 -15.85 -1.93
C TRP A 156 24.37 -16.21 -0.58
N THR A 157 24.41 -15.28 0.36
CA THR A 157 23.71 -15.37 1.65
C THR A 157 22.42 -14.56 1.60
N ALA A 158 21.29 -15.18 1.93
CA ALA A 158 20.01 -14.46 2.01
C ALA A 158 19.93 -13.65 3.30
N VAL A 159 19.63 -12.36 3.18
CA VAL A 159 19.23 -11.49 4.29
C VAL A 159 17.75 -11.22 4.13
N TYR A 160 16.94 -11.65 5.08
CA TYR A 160 15.49 -11.48 5.00
C TYR A 160 14.85 -11.31 6.37
N GLY A 161 13.63 -10.78 6.35
CA GLY A 161 12.84 -10.56 7.55
C GLY A 161 11.51 -9.92 7.23
N CYS A 162 10.94 -9.25 8.23
CA CYS A 162 9.63 -8.64 8.11
C CYS A 162 9.62 -7.20 8.64
N TYR A 163 8.77 -6.37 8.05
CA TYR A 163 8.63 -4.96 8.41
C TYR A 163 7.15 -4.53 8.45
N ILE A 164 6.78 -3.68 9.41
CA ILE A 164 5.44 -3.10 9.53
C ILE A 164 5.55 -1.63 9.11
N ALA A 165 4.91 -1.26 8.00
CA ALA A 165 5.07 0.06 7.42
C ALA A 165 4.40 1.19 8.21
N HIS A 166 4.99 2.38 8.13
CA HIS A 166 4.54 3.60 8.79
C HIS A 166 3.66 4.47 7.87
N GLY A 167 3.74 4.28 6.54
CA GLY A 167 2.82 4.84 5.54
C GLY A 167 3.40 5.89 4.59
N ASN A 168 4.68 6.26 4.74
CA ASN A 168 5.33 7.30 3.93
C ASN A 168 6.57 6.77 3.16
N GLU A 169 6.91 5.51 3.34
CA GLU A 169 8.03 4.85 2.68
C GLU A 169 7.82 4.79 1.17
N LYS A 170 8.63 5.55 0.41
CA LYS A 170 8.59 5.60 -1.06
C LYS A 170 9.91 5.21 -1.70
N TYR A 171 11.00 5.29 -0.96
CA TYR A 171 12.34 4.90 -1.40
C TYR A 171 12.89 3.81 -0.49
N LEU A 172 13.63 2.89 -1.10
CA LEU A 172 14.42 1.87 -0.44
C LEU A 172 15.90 2.25 -0.55
N PHE A 173 16.66 2.07 0.53
CA PHE A 173 18.10 2.25 0.58
C PHE A 173 18.77 1.00 1.13
N ILE A 174 19.91 0.62 0.55
CA ILE A 174 20.77 -0.47 1.05
C ILE A 174 22.13 0.12 1.41
N LEU A 175 22.56 -0.14 2.65
CA LEU A 175 23.77 0.40 3.27
C LEU A 175 24.13 -0.35 4.55
N ASN A 176 25.28 0.00 5.13
CA ASN A 176 25.58 -0.31 6.52
C ASN A 176 25.06 0.81 7.44
N PHE A 177 24.14 0.46 8.34
CA PHE A 177 23.52 1.38 9.32
C PHE A 177 24.35 1.59 10.59
N ARG A 178 25.54 0.96 10.66
CA ARG A 178 26.43 1.00 11.81
C ARG A 178 27.69 1.75 11.46
N GLU A 179 28.18 2.51 12.43
CA GLU A 179 29.51 3.11 12.34
C GLU A 179 30.60 2.02 12.33
N ASN A 180 31.79 2.36 11.86
CA ASN A 180 32.89 1.40 11.71
C ASN A 180 33.27 0.76 13.08
N ASP A 181 33.13 1.47 14.19
CA ASP A 181 33.41 0.94 15.54
C ASP A 181 32.28 0.06 16.09
N GLN A 182 31.12 0.06 15.44
CA GLN A 182 29.95 -0.77 15.76
C GLN A 182 29.78 -1.97 14.81
N THR A 183 30.60 -2.03 13.76
CA THR A 183 30.64 -3.10 12.76
C THR A 183 31.71 -4.11 13.15
N LEU A 184 31.34 -5.39 13.27
CA LEU A 184 32.33 -6.44 13.43
C LEU A 184 33.04 -6.61 12.09
N ALA A 185 34.37 -6.53 12.11
CA ALA A 185 35.19 -6.69 10.93
C ALA A 185 36.35 -7.64 11.23
N VAL A 186 36.63 -8.54 10.29
CA VAL A 186 37.77 -9.47 10.34
C VAL A 186 38.47 -9.49 9.00
N SER A 187 39.79 -9.67 9.00
CA SER A 187 40.56 -9.83 7.76
C SER A 187 40.83 -11.30 7.51
N SER A 188 40.94 -11.68 6.24
CA SER A 188 41.43 -13.00 5.81
C SER A 188 42.84 -13.30 6.35
N ASP A 189 43.65 -12.26 6.59
CA ASP A 189 44.92 -12.33 7.30
C ASP A 189 44.76 -11.81 8.75
N PRO A 190 44.84 -12.67 9.78
CA PRO A 190 44.72 -12.28 11.18
C PRO A 190 45.75 -11.24 11.65
N ALA A 191 46.86 -11.05 10.92
CA ALA A 191 47.87 -10.04 11.24
C ALA A 191 47.48 -8.63 10.76
N VAL A 192 46.34 -8.50 10.07
CA VAL A 192 45.93 -7.31 9.36
C VAL A 192 44.70 -6.70 10.01
N ILE A 193 44.77 -5.39 10.22
CA ILE A 193 43.61 -4.61 10.67
C ILE A 193 42.66 -4.45 9.47
N PRO A 194 41.37 -4.84 9.60
CA PRO A 194 40.39 -4.62 8.55
C PRO A 194 40.17 -3.12 8.32
N VAL A 195 40.14 -2.70 7.05
CA VAL A 195 40.06 -1.27 6.70
C VAL A 195 38.98 -0.93 5.67
N PHE A 196 38.51 -1.93 4.92
CA PHE A 196 37.65 -1.75 3.76
C PHE A 196 37.03 -3.09 3.38
N ASP A 197 35.72 -3.14 3.19
CA ASP A 197 35.02 -4.28 2.56
C ASP A 197 34.35 -3.86 1.25
N TYR A 198 33.96 -4.86 0.46
CA TYR A 198 33.12 -4.64 -0.70
C TYR A 198 32.10 -5.78 -0.78
N MET A 199 30.83 -5.43 -0.91
CA MET A 199 29.73 -6.40 -0.97
C MET A 199 29.01 -6.30 -2.31
N TYR A 200 28.50 -7.44 -2.76
CA TYR A 200 27.58 -7.54 -3.89
C TYR A 200 26.16 -7.78 -3.38
N ILE A 201 25.16 -7.21 -4.05
CA ILE A 201 23.76 -7.41 -3.74
C ILE A 201 22.95 -7.79 -4.98
N ASP A 202 21.97 -8.66 -4.79
CA ASP A 202 21.08 -9.13 -5.86
C ASP A 202 19.69 -9.50 -5.30
N ASP A 203 18.71 -9.65 -6.20
CA ASP A 203 17.34 -10.12 -5.93
C ASP A 203 16.67 -9.42 -4.74
N VAL A 204 16.66 -8.09 -4.79
CA VAL A 204 16.10 -7.23 -3.74
C VAL A 204 14.57 -7.27 -3.77
N ALA A 205 13.95 -7.59 -2.64
CA ALA A 205 12.51 -7.76 -2.53
C ALA A 205 11.87 -7.00 -1.38
N VAL A 206 10.77 -6.32 -1.72
CA VAL A 206 9.81 -5.74 -0.78
C VAL A 206 8.44 -6.24 -1.21
N ILE A 207 7.92 -7.24 -0.50
CA ILE A 207 6.73 -7.99 -0.90
C ILE A 207 5.66 -7.83 0.18
N PRO A 208 4.42 -7.41 -0.16
CA PRO A 208 3.32 -7.45 0.78
C PRO A 208 3.12 -8.87 1.33
N MET A 209 3.04 -9.04 2.65
CA MET A 209 2.74 -10.34 3.27
C MET A 209 1.30 -10.80 3.02
N ASN A 210 0.51 -9.97 2.32
CA ASN A 210 -0.74 -10.34 1.68
C ASN A 210 -0.55 -10.48 0.15
N PRO A 211 -0.10 -11.65 -0.34
CA PRO A 211 0.30 -11.79 -1.74
C PRO A 211 -0.85 -12.13 -2.69
N TYR A 212 -2.08 -12.28 -2.20
CA TYR A 212 -3.21 -12.72 -3.01
C TYR A 212 -4.13 -11.56 -3.36
N PRO A 213 -4.71 -11.54 -4.57
CA PRO A 213 -5.78 -10.59 -4.88
C PRO A 213 -6.99 -10.85 -3.99
N ASP A 214 -7.78 -9.80 -3.76
CA ASP A 214 -9.00 -9.88 -2.95
C ASP A 214 -10.05 -10.82 -3.56
N SER A 215 -10.01 -11.01 -4.88
CA SER A 215 -10.94 -11.90 -5.60
C SER A 215 -10.32 -12.66 -6.76
N LEU A 216 -10.77 -13.90 -6.97
CA LEU A 216 -10.33 -14.78 -8.06
C LEU A 216 -11.53 -15.48 -8.72
N PRO A 217 -11.52 -15.71 -10.04
CA PRO A 217 -12.54 -16.51 -10.71
C PRO A 217 -12.20 -18.01 -10.61
N TYR A 218 -13.21 -18.85 -10.39
CA TYR A 218 -13.11 -20.31 -10.42
C TYR A 218 -13.82 -20.86 -11.65
N CYS A 219 -13.06 -21.57 -12.50
CA CYS A 219 -13.51 -22.06 -13.80
C CYS A 219 -13.75 -23.58 -13.83
N GLY A 220 -13.92 -24.22 -12.68
CA GLY A 220 -14.13 -25.67 -12.56
C GLY A 220 -12.87 -26.50 -12.31
N ASP A 221 -11.69 -25.97 -12.61
CA ASP A 221 -10.40 -26.59 -12.30
C ASP A 221 -9.82 -26.09 -10.95
N PRO A 222 -9.11 -26.94 -10.19
CA PRO A 222 -8.53 -26.54 -8.90
C PRO A 222 -7.56 -25.36 -9.01
N ILE A 223 -7.76 -24.32 -8.19
CA ILE A 223 -6.85 -23.17 -8.09
C ILE A 223 -5.79 -23.48 -7.03
N ARG A 224 -4.52 -23.27 -7.36
CA ARG A 224 -3.40 -23.37 -6.43
C ARG A 224 -3.05 -21.99 -5.86
N LEU A 225 -3.37 -21.76 -4.59
CA LEU A 225 -2.90 -20.61 -3.83
C LEU A 225 -1.57 -20.97 -3.16
N ALA A 226 -0.50 -20.28 -3.50
CA ALA A 226 0.80 -20.46 -2.85
C ALA A 226 1.42 -19.11 -2.52
N ALA A 227 1.75 -18.92 -1.26
CA ALA A 227 2.42 -17.75 -0.72
C ALA A 227 3.64 -18.31 -0.03
N PHE A 228 4.75 -18.46 -0.75
CA PHE A 228 5.97 -18.94 -0.12
C PHE A 228 6.77 -17.74 0.37
N ILE A 229 6.61 -17.45 1.66
CA ILE A 229 7.51 -16.61 2.43
C ILE A 229 8.40 -17.54 3.26
N PRO A 230 9.73 -17.49 3.09
CA PRO A 230 10.67 -18.28 3.89
C PRO A 230 10.40 -18.12 5.38
N GLU A 231 10.40 -19.25 6.11
CA GLU A 231 10.23 -19.33 7.57
C GLU A 231 8.90 -18.79 8.13
N ALA A 232 7.98 -18.32 7.29
CA ALA A 232 6.67 -17.88 7.75
C ALA A 232 5.79 -19.06 8.17
N ASN A 233 4.92 -18.81 9.14
CA ASN A 233 3.87 -19.74 9.55
C ASN A 233 2.54 -19.35 8.91
N TYR A 234 1.78 -20.35 8.47
CA TYR A 234 0.49 -20.19 7.82
C TYR A 234 -0.62 -20.76 8.70
N ARG A 235 -1.80 -20.14 8.62
CA ARG A 235 -3.02 -20.69 9.21
C ARG A 235 -4.20 -20.37 8.30
N TRP A 236 -4.70 -21.37 7.61
CA TRP A 236 -5.89 -21.27 6.78
C TRP A 236 -7.17 -21.43 7.62
N ASP A 237 -8.31 -20.97 7.09
CA ASP A 237 -9.63 -21.17 7.71
C ASP A 237 -9.99 -22.63 8.04
N ASN A 238 -9.39 -23.60 7.33
CA ASN A 238 -9.58 -25.03 7.51
C ASN A 238 -8.55 -25.63 8.50
N GLN A 239 -7.80 -24.77 9.21
CA GLN A 239 -6.77 -25.11 10.17
C GLN A 239 -5.50 -25.73 9.56
N SER A 240 -5.37 -25.82 8.24
CA SER A 240 -4.10 -26.19 7.60
C SER A 240 -3.03 -25.15 7.89
N THR A 241 -1.80 -25.61 8.04
CA THR A 241 -0.58 -24.80 8.21
C THR A 241 0.34 -24.87 7.00
N ASP A 242 -0.11 -25.46 5.89
CA ASP A 242 0.69 -25.57 4.68
C ASP A 242 0.83 -24.20 3.99
N SER A 243 1.98 -23.96 3.34
CA SER A 243 2.21 -22.76 2.51
C SER A 243 1.43 -22.78 1.19
N ILE A 244 0.73 -23.88 0.91
CA ILE A 244 -0.04 -24.11 -0.30
C ILE A 244 -1.46 -24.51 0.07
N ARG A 245 -2.44 -23.94 -0.62
CA ARG A 245 -3.83 -24.36 -0.56
C ARG A 245 -4.42 -24.61 -1.94
N TRP A 246 -5.07 -25.74 -2.10
CA TRP A 246 -5.88 -26.06 -3.29
C TRP A 246 -7.34 -25.68 -3.04
N ILE A 247 -7.92 -24.95 -3.98
CA ILE A 247 -9.30 -24.47 -3.96
C ILE A 247 -10.08 -25.20 -5.06
N ASN A 248 -11.19 -25.84 -4.70
CA ASN A 248 -12.00 -26.68 -5.60
C ASN A 248 -13.44 -26.15 -5.78
N GLY A 249 -13.67 -24.86 -5.51
CA GLY A 249 -14.99 -24.26 -5.62
C GLY A 249 -14.99 -22.78 -5.26
N GLY A 250 -16.12 -22.11 -5.53
CA GLY A 250 -16.35 -20.76 -5.06
C GLY A 250 -16.54 -20.70 -3.54
N GLY A 251 -16.25 -19.54 -2.95
CA GLY A 251 -16.36 -19.32 -1.52
C GLY A 251 -15.44 -18.23 -1.01
N THR A 252 -15.49 -18.01 0.30
CA THR A 252 -14.56 -17.13 0.99
C THR A 252 -13.49 -17.96 1.68
N TYR A 253 -12.24 -17.60 1.46
CA TYR A 253 -11.08 -18.29 2.00
C TYR A 253 -10.22 -17.32 2.79
N THR A 254 -9.73 -17.72 3.96
CA THR A 254 -8.82 -16.87 4.74
C THR A 254 -7.50 -17.57 5.05
N VAL A 255 -6.43 -16.78 5.10
CA VAL A 255 -5.11 -17.19 5.55
C VAL A 255 -4.50 -16.12 6.42
N GLN A 256 -3.99 -16.53 7.57
CA GLN A 256 -3.10 -15.71 8.36
C GLN A 256 -1.66 -16.16 8.12
N VAL A 257 -0.81 -15.21 7.74
CA VAL A 257 0.63 -15.41 7.56
C VAL A 257 1.36 -14.64 8.65
N THR A 258 2.31 -15.30 9.31
CA THR A 258 3.09 -14.70 10.41
C THR A 258 4.58 -14.97 10.22
N LEU A 259 5.41 -13.93 10.43
CA LEU A 259 6.88 -14.00 10.38
C LEU A 259 7.41 -13.03 11.43
N GLY A 260 8.08 -13.52 12.48
CA GLY A 260 8.53 -12.68 13.58
C GLY A 260 7.39 -11.84 14.18
N GLN A 261 7.58 -10.52 14.25
CA GLN A 261 6.57 -9.56 14.72
C GLN A 261 5.43 -9.29 13.72
N CYS A 262 5.57 -9.70 12.45
CA CYS A 262 4.63 -9.34 11.41
C CYS A 262 3.51 -10.36 11.26
N SER A 263 2.31 -9.86 10.99
CA SER A 263 1.13 -10.68 10.74
C SER A 263 0.29 -10.04 9.63
N ALA A 264 -0.08 -10.83 8.65
CA ALA A 264 -1.03 -10.45 7.61
C ALA A 264 -2.20 -11.44 7.61
N LEU A 265 -3.42 -10.93 7.71
CA LEU A 265 -4.63 -11.69 7.45
C LEU A 265 -5.12 -11.35 6.06
N GLN A 266 -5.30 -12.36 5.22
CA GLN A 266 -5.91 -12.21 3.92
C GLN A 266 -7.23 -12.95 3.82
N THR A 267 -8.20 -12.29 3.19
CA THR A 267 -9.49 -12.86 2.81
C THR A 267 -9.60 -12.84 1.29
N ILE A 268 -9.72 -14.01 0.68
CA ILE A 268 -9.87 -14.20 -0.76
C ILE A 268 -11.30 -14.62 -1.06
N TYR A 269 -11.96 -13.87 -1.93
CA TYR A 269 -13.25 -14.24 -2.48
C TYR A 269 -13.09 -14.96 -3.82
N VAL A 270 -13.45 -16.24 -3.85
CA VAL A 270 -13.41 -17.05 -5.08
C VAL A 270 -14.82 -17.09 -5.67
N ALA A 271 -14.99 -16.45 -6.81
CA ALA A 271 -16.26 -16.42 -7.53
C ALA A 271 -16.36 -17.65 -8.43
N ASP A 272 -17.34 -18.52 -8.20
CA ASP A 272 -17.63 -19.63 -9.11
C ASP A 272 -18.32 -19.10 -10.37
N VAL A 273 -17.54 -18.94 -11.45
CA VAL A 273 -18.00 -18.32 -12.69
C VAL A 273 -18.90 -19.26 -13.49
N LEU A 274 -18.74 -20.57 -13.33
CA LEU A 274 -19.57 -21.55 -14.05
C LEU A 274 -20.97 -21.70 -13.41
N SER A 275 -21.06 -21.54 -12.10
CA SER A 275 -22.34 -21.57 -11.37
C SER A 275 -23.00 -20.19 -11.27
N ALA A 276 -22.22 -19.11 -11.35
CA ALA A 276 -22.71 -17.74 -11.38
C ALA A 276 -22.77 -17.22 -12.82
N ILE A 277 -23.85 -17.55 -13.54
CA ILE A 277 -24.31 -16.61 -14.57
C ILE A 277 -24.50 -15.28 -13.85
N PRO A 278 -23.87 -14.17 -14.27
CA PRO A 278 -24.08 -12.89 -13.62
C PRO A 278 -25.58 -12.63 -13.58
N ALA A 279 -26.20 -12.69 -12.40
CA ALA A 279 -27.56 -12.24 -12.27
C ALA A 279 -27.52 -10.75 -12.64
N ASP A 280 -28.36 -10.34 -13.58
CA ASP A 280 -28.51 -8.92 -13.91
C ASP A 280 -29.14 -8.25 -12.68
N PRO A 281 -28.37 -7.56 -11.83
CA PRO A 281 -28.89 -7.14 -10.55
C PRO A 281 -29.77 -5.91 -10.76
N SER A 282 -30.98 -5.95 -10.19
CA SER A 282 -31.82 -4.77 -10.08
C SER A 282 -31.41 -3.94 -8.86
N LEU A 283 -31.04 -2.69 -9.08
CA LEU A 283 -30.63 -1.75 -8.04
C LEU A 283 -31.63 -0.60 -7.96
N VAL A 284 -32.00 -0.21 -6.74
CA VAL A 284 -32.80 0.98 -6.48
C VAL A 284 -31.90 2.03 -5.82
N ILE A 285 -31.73 3.18 -6.47
CA ILE A 285 -30.97 4.32 -5.94
C ILE A 285 -31.90 5.44 -5.51
N CYS A 286 -31.43 6.29 -4.60
CA CYS A 286 -32.14 7.52 -4.27
C CYS A 286 -31.82 8.60 -5.32
N ASP A 287 -32.84 9.33 -5.79
CA ASP A 287 -32.64 10.46 -6.71
C ASP A 287 -31.54 11.41 -6.22
N GLY A 288 -30.54 11.71 -7.05
CA GLY A 288 -29.43 12.62 -6.69
C GLY A 288 -28.32 12.00 -5.83
N THR A 289 -28.38 10.69 -5.55
CA THR A 289 -27.26 9.97 -4.93
C THR A 289 -26.38 9.28 -5.95
N GLN A 290 -25.09 9.19 -5.63
CA GLN A 290 -24.15 8.37 -6.38
C GLN A 290 -24.05 6.97 -5.78
N THR A 291 -23.90 5.98 -6.64
CA THR A 291 -23.57 4.60 -6.25
C THR A 291 -22.49 4.03 -7.16
N ARG A 292 -21.86 2.94 -6.73
CA ARG A 292 -20.81 2.25 -7.46
C ARG A 292 -21.30 0.88 -7.91
N LEU A 293 -21.37 0.68 -9.22
CA LEU A 293 -21.59 -0.63 -9.82
C LEU A 293 -20.27 -1.41 -9.86
N GLN A 294 -20.34 -2.70 -9.54
CA GLN A 294 -19.22 -3.63 -9.61
C GLN A 294 -19.71 -4.97 -10.17
N PRO A 295 -19.00 -5.58 -11.13
CA PRO A 295 -19.35 -6.90 -11.61
C PRO A 295 -19.31 -7.97 -10.52
N SER A 296 -20.17 -8.98 -10.63
CA SER A 296 -20.25 -10.09 -9.65
C SER A 296 -19.11 -11.11 -9.80
N ILE A 297 -18.38 -11.05 -10.91
CA ILE A 297 -17.21 -11.90 -11.18
C ILE A 297 -15.97 -11.02 -11.42
N PRO A 298 -14.79 -11.43 -10.94
CA PRO A 298 -13.57 -10.68 -11.16
C PRO A 298 -13.06 -10.85 -12.60
N GLY A 299 -12.43 -9.80 -13.12
CA GLY A 299 -11.84 -9.79 -14.45
C GLY A 299 -11.46 -8.37 -14.89
N ILE A 300 -10.91 -8.26 -16.10
CA ILE A 300 -10.75 -6.97 -16.77
C ILE A 300 -12.14 -6.52 -17.20
N THR A 301 -12.56 -5.34 -16.76
CA THR A 301 -13.91 -4.81 -17.00
C THR A 301 -13.88 -3.60 -17.91
N GLN A 302 -14.69 -3.66 -18.98
CA GLN A 302 -15.00 -2.56 -19.87
C GLN A 302 -16.49 -2.21 -19.75
N TRP A 303 -16.80 -0.93 -19.52
CA TRP A 303 -18.17 -0.43 -19.38
C TRP A 303 -18.72 0.11 -20.70
N ASP A 304 -20.05 0.17 -20.84
CA ASP A 304 -20.75 0.70 -22.04
C ASP A 304 -20.38 2.15 -22.44
N ASN A 305 -19.81 2.93 -21.53
CA ASN A 305 -19.34 4.29 -21.76
C ASN A 305 -17.87 4.33 -22.23
N GLY A 306 -17.26 3.17 -22.48
CA GLY A 306 -15.87 3.00 -22.89
C GLY A 306 -14.85 3.04 -21.75
N GLN A 307 -15.27 3.12 -20.48
CA GLN A 307 -14.33 3.13 -19.35
C GLN A 307 -13.77 1.73 -19.06
N ASN A 308 -12.45 1.65 -18.88
CA ASN A 308 -11.75 0.46 -18.39
C ASN A 308 -11.46 0.63 -16.91
N ALA A 309 -12.33 0.09 -16.06
CA ALA A 309 -12.23 0.21 -14.61
C ALA A 309 -12.98 -0.94 -13.93
N PRO A 310 -12.52 -1.44 -12.77
CA PRO A 310 -13.18 -2.53 -12.05
C PRO A 310 -14.60 -2.19 -11.58
N THR A 311 -14.98 -0.92 -11.64
CA THR A 311 -16.27 -0.39 -11.20
C THR A 311 -16.65 0.87 -11.96
N ARG A 312 -17.92 1.24 -11.91
CA ARG A 312 -18.44 2.50 -12.43
C ARG A 312 -19.29 3.22 -11.40
N THR A 313 -19.02 4.51 -11.20
CA THR A 313 -19.90 5.38 -10.42
C THR A 313 -21.01 5.90 -11.31
N ILE A 314 -22.25 5.84 -10.82
CA ILE A 314 -23.45 6.30 -11.50
C ILE A 314 -24.30 7.15 -10.55
N ASP A 315 -25.15 8.01 -11.12
CA ASP A 315 -26.11 8.87 -10.41
C ASP A 315 -27.49 8.92 -11.09
N GLN A 316 -27.66 8.15 -12.16
CA GLN A 316 -28.89 8.11 -12.95
C GLN A 316 -29.47 6.70 -12.98
N ALA A 317 -30.79 6.63 -13.12
CA ALA A 317 -31.47 5.39 -13.48
C ALA A 317 -31.16 5.04 -14.94
N GLY A 318 -31.14 3.75 -15.25
CA GLY A 318 -30.86 3.27 -16.59
C GLY A 318 -30.36 1.83 -16.59
N GLN A 319 -30.11 1.32 -17.79
CA GLN A 319 -29.41 0.07 -17.99
C GLN A 319 -27.93 0.35 -18.19
N TYR A 320 -27.10 -0.40 -17.50
CA TYR A 320 -25.65 -0.34 -17.66
C TYR A 320 -25.11 -1.71 -18.02
N LEU A 321 -24.12 -1.76 -18.91
CA LEU A 321 -23.46 -2.98 -19.33
C LEU A 321 -21.98 -2.96 -18.94
N ALA A 322 -21.53 -4.06 -18.35
CA ALA A 322 -20.13 -4.40 -18.17
C ALA A 322 -19.77 -5.65 -18.98
N GLN A 323 -18.69 -5.55 -19.74
CA GLN A 323 -18.03 -6.67 -20.41
C GLN A 323 -16.83 -7.07 -19.57
N ILE A 324 -16.78 -8.33 -19.15
CA ILE A 324 -15.77 -8.87 -18.23
C ILE A 324 -14.98 -9.98 -18.92
N SER A 325 -13.67 -9.81 -19.02
CA SER A 325 -12.76 -10.82 -19.52
C SER A 325 -11.89 -11.37 -18.39
N ASN A 326 -11.91 -12.69 -18.20
CA ASN A 326 -11.04 -13.38 -17.25
C ASN A 326 -10.58 -14.75 -17.80
N GLU A 327 -9.90 -15.55 -16.98
CA GLU A 327 -9.36 -16.85 -17.44
C GLU A 327 -10.43 -17.91 -17.71
N CYS A 328 -11.67 -17.70 -17.23
CA CYS A 328 -12.80 -18.57 -17.54
C CYS A 328 -13.46 -18.21 -18.89
N GLY A 329 -13.20 -17.02 -19.43
CA GLY A 329 -13.77 -16.53 -20.69
C GLY A 329 -14.21 -15.07 -20.63
N ASP A 330 -15.04 -14.71 -21.61
CA ASP A 330 -15.67 -13.39 -21.73
C ASP A 330 -17.14 -13.45 -21.33
N PHE A 331 -17.58 -12.47 -20.56
CA PHE A 331 -18.91 -12.40 -19.97
C PHE A 331 -19.49 -11.01 -20.12
N GLU A 332 -20.82 -10.94 -20.09
CA GLU A 332 -21.56 -9.68 -20.05
C GLU A 332 -22.46 -9.67 -18.82
N GLN A 333 -22.56 -8.53 -18.15
CA GLN A 333 -23.47 -8.32 -17.03
C GLN A 333 -24.22 -7.01 -17.22
N HIS A 334 -25.55 -7.08 -17.16
CA HIS A 334 -26.42 -5.92 -17.21
C HIS A 334 -26.81 -5.50 -15.79
N PHE A 335 -26.93 -4.20 -15.57
CA PHE A 335 -27.41 -3.63 -14.31
C PHE A 335 -28.66 -2.82 -14.61
N ASP A 336 -29.78 -3.22 -14.02
CA ASP A 336 -31.04 -2.49 -14.12
C ASP A 336 -31.16 -1.54 -12.93
N VAL A 337 -30.88 -0.26 -13.16
CA VAL A 337 -30.91 0.76 -12.11
C VAL A 337 -32.18 1.56 -12.20
N THR A 338 -32.96 1.55 -11.14
CA THR A 338 -34.14 2.39 -10.97
C THR A 338 -33.86 3.44 -9.90
N ALA A 339 -34.46 4.62 -10.05
CA ALA A 339 -34.37 5.67 -9.05
C ALA A 339 -35.70 5.83 -8.34
N GLN A 340 -35.64 6.07 -7.03
CA GLN A 340 -36.80 6.37 -6.21
C GLN A 340 -36.55 7.60 -5.34
N ASP A 341 -37.66 8.18 -4.88
CA ASP A 341 -37.61 9.25 -3.90
C ASP A 341 -37.45 8.67 -2.51
N CYS A 342 -36.26 8.87 -1.93
CA CYS A 342 -35.97 8.49 -0.55
C CYS A 342 -36.35 9.57 0.47
N GLY A 343 -36.84 10.73 -0.01
CA GLY A 343 -37.18 11.88 0.81
C GLY A 343 -35.96 12.58 1.44
N CYS A 344 -36.26 13.56 2.29
CA CYS A 344 -35.26 14.29 3.06
C CYS A 344 -35.44 13.99 4.54
N ARG A 345 -34.40 13.45 5.17
CA ARG A 345 -34.37 13.20 6.61
C ARG A 345 -33.49 14.23 7.29
N VAL A 346 -34.10 15.07 8.12
CA VAL A 346 -33.39 15.97 9.03
C VAL A 346 -33.26 15.28 10.39
N SER A 347 -32.04 15.17 10.89
CA SER A 347 -31.72 14.65 12.22
C SER A 347 -30.92 15.69 12.97
N ALA A 348 -31.26 15.96 14.23
CA ALA A 348 -30.52 16.92 15.04
C ALA A 348 -30.23 16.31 16.42
N PRO A 349 -29.02 16.50 16.98
CA PRO A 349 -28.74 16.13 18.37
C PRO A 349 -29.69 16.88 19.30
N ASN A 350 -30.26 16.19 20.29
CA ASN A 350 -31.15 16.80 21.29
C ASN A 350 -30.42 17.28 22.55
N VAL A 351 -29.11 17.02 22.64
CA VAL A 351 -28.24 17.45 23.74
C VAL A 351 -26.99 18.11 23.17
N PHE A 352 -26.55 19.19 23.83
CA PHE A 352 -25.42 20.02 23.42
C PHE A 352 -24.64 20.49 24.65
N SER A 353 -23.31 20.37 24.63
CA SER A 353 -22.45 20.64 25.79
C SER A 353 -21.30 21.60 25.43
N PRO A 354 -21.58 22.88 25.13
CA PRO A 354 -20.55 23.87 24.85
C PRO A 354 -19.79 24.23 26.13
N ASN A 355 -18.70 23.51 26.40
CA ASN A 355 -17.82 23.61 27.57
C ASN A 355 -16.33 23.77 27.19
N GLU A 356 -16.01 23.89 25.90
CA GLU A 356 -14.67 24.09 25.34
C GLU A 356 -13.72 22.89 25.53
N ASP A 357 -14.25 21.68 25.68
CA ASP A 357 -13.44 20.44 25.75
C ASP A 357 -13.19 19.77 24.38
N LEU A 358 -13.64 20.42 23.29
CA LEU A 358 -13.63 19.99 21.89
C LEU A 358 -14.61 18.84 21.56
N ILE A 359 -15.48 18.46 22.49
CA ILE A 359 -16.46 17.39 22.32
C ILE A 359 -17.86 17.98 22.43
N ASN A 360 -18.62 17.94 21.33
CA ASN A 360 -19.98 18.49 21.25
C ASN A 360 -20.07 20.00 21.59
N ASP A 361 -19.02 20.76 21.28
CA ASP A 361 -18.96 22.22 21.43
C ASP A 361 -19.63 23.01 20.29
N LEU A 362 -19.92 22.33 19.17
CA LEU A 362 -20.63 22.88 18.03
C LEU A 362 -21.91 22.08 17.78
N TRP A 363 -23.00 22.79 17.46
CA TRP A 363 -24.30 22.19 17.21
C TRP A 363 -24.87 22.61 15.85
N ARG A 364 -25.44 21.64 15.14
CA ARG A 364 -26.22 21.82 13.91
C ARG A 364 -27.11 20.60 13.64
N PRO A 365 -28.21 20.75 12.88
CA PRO A 365 -28.89 19.61 12.29
C PRO A 365 -28.06 19.01 11.13
N TYR A 366 -28.24 17.71 10.90
CA TYR A 366 -27.71 16.94 9.79
C TYR A 366 -28.83 16.60 8.81
N LEU A 367 -28.58 16.82 7.51
CA LEU A 367 -29.54 16.54 6.46
C LEU A 367 -29.05 15.36 5.61
N GLN A 368 -29.79 14.27 5.63
CA GLN A 368 -29.69 13.19 4.63
C GLN A 368 -30.76 13.47 3.58
N CYS A 369 -30.43 14.32 2.62
CA CYS A 369 -31.37 14.89 1.66
C CYS A 369 -30.72 14.95 0.28
N PRO A 370 -30.81 13.88 -0.52
CA PRO A 370 -30.22 13.82 -1.86
C PRO A 370 -30.72 14.91 -2.82
N THR A 371 -31.94 15.41 -2.60
CA THR A 371 -32.57 16.46 -3.39
C THR A 371 -32.38 17.86 -2.79
N LEU A 372 -31.47 18.04 -1.82
CA LEU A 372 -31.19 19.34 -1.21
C LEU A 372 -30.62 20.30 -2.26
N ASP A 373 -31.35 21.39 -2.52
CA ASP A 373 -30.86 22.52 -3.32
C ASP A 373 -29.98 23.42 -2.45
N ARG A 374 -30.53 23.87 -1.31
CA ARG A 374 -29.80 24.66 -0.31
C ARG A 374 -30.53 24.73 1.02
N VAL A 375 -29.77 24.92 2.10
CA VAL A 375 -30.31 25.40 3.37
C VAL A 375 -30.70 26.87 3.20
N LEU A 376 -31.91 27.23 3.64
CA LEU A 376 -32.36 28.61 3.59
C LEU A 376 -32.02 29.30 4.91
N GLN A 377 -32.47 28.73 6.03
CA GLN A 377 -32.25 29.32 7.34
C GLN A 377 -32.46 28.29 8.46
N LEU A 378 -31.46 28.17 9.33
CA LEU A 378 -31.54 27.63 10.68
C LEU A 378 -31.75 28.78 11.65
N GLU A 379 -32.68 28.63 12.57
CA GLU A 379 -32.93 29.57 13.66
C GLU A 379 -33.00 28.80 14.98
N ILE A 380 -32.42 29.37 16.04
CA ILE A 380 -32.48 28.81 17.40
C ILE A 380 -33.05 29.86 18.32
N TYR A 381 -34.02 29.45 19.13
CA TYR A 381 -34.80 30.28 20.03
C TYR A 381 -34.61 29.83 21.47
N ASN A 382 -34.54 30.79 22.39
CA ASN A 382 -34.62 30.49 23.82
C ASN A 382 -36.06 30.21 24.26
N ARG A 383 -36.25 29.82 25.53
CA ARG A 383 -37.57 29.49 26.09
C ARG A 383 -38.58 30.64 26.06
N GLN A 384 -38.13 31.89 25.98
CA GLN A 384 -39.00 33.06 25.86
C GLN A 384 -39.39 33.37 24.41
N GLY A 385 -38.92 32.58 23.43
CA GLY A 385 -39.17 32.79 22.01
C GLY A 385 -38.25 33.84 21.37
N GLN A 386 -37.18 34.26 22.05
CA GLN A 386 -36.19 35.17 21.47
C GLN A 386 -35.25 34.39 20.55
N LEU A 387 -35.07 34.87 19.32
CA LEU A 387 -34.06 34.37 18.40
C LEU A 387 -32.67 34.66 18.96
N ILE A 388 -31.86 33.62 19.15
CA ILE A 388 -30.50 33.74 19.71
C ILE A 388 -29.42 33.32 18.71
N PHE A 389 -29.76 32.56 17.68
CA PHE A 389 -28.82 32.18 16.64
C PHE A 389 -29.53 31.99 15.31
N THR A 390 -28.86 32.33 14.22
CA THR A 390 -29.33 32.05 12.86
C THR A 390 -28.16 31.73 11.95
N SER A 391 -28.35 30.81 11.00
CA SER A 391 -27.36 30.47 9.98
C SER A 391 -28.02 29.97 8.70
N SER A 392 -27.42 30.24 7.54
CA SER A 392 -27.77 29.61 6.26
C SER A 392 -26.70 28.61 5.79
N ASP A 393 -25.64 28.42 6.58
CA ASP A 393 -24.52 27.53 6.30
C ASP A 393 -24.21 26.72 7.56
N LEU A 394 -24.67 25.47 7.59
CA LEU A 394 -24.52 24.58 8.73
C LEU A 394 -23.07 24.07 8.86
N GLU A 395 -22.33 24.00 7.76
CA GLU A 395 -20.98 23.46 7.74
C GLU A 395 -19.97 24.47 8.27
N GLN A 396 -20.04 25.70 7.79
CA GLN A 396 -19.10 26.76 8.14
C GLN A 396 -19.54 27.58 9.35
N ARG A 397 -20.84 27.57 9.68
CA ARG A 397 -21.40 28.33 10.81
C ARG A 397 -22.36 27.48 11.65
N PRO A 398 -21.87 26.41 12.31
CA PRO A 398 -22.61 25.75 13.37
C PRO A 398 -22.72 26.68 14.60
N TRP A 399 -23.67 26.38 15.50
CA TRP A 399 -23.82 27.15 16.73
C TRP A 399 -22.85 26.67 17.80
N ASP A 400 -22.10 27.60 18.39
CA ASP A 400 -21.12 27.37 19.47
C ASP A 400 -21.72 27.53 20.88
N GLY A 401 -23.04 27.67 20.97
CA GLY A 401 -23.72 27.88 22.25
C GLY A 401 -23.61 29.29 22.79
N ARG A 402 -23.14 30.26 22.01
CA ARG A 402 -23.05 31.67 22.42
C ARG A 402 -24.17 32.51 21.82
N PHE A 403 -24.59 33.52 22.57
CA PHE A 403 -25.44 34.61 22.12
C PHE A 403 -24.81 35.94 22.57
N ASN A 404 -24.57 36.86 21.62
CA ASN A 404 -23.81 38.10 21.88
C ASN A 404 -22.46 37.85 22.57
N ASN A 405 -21.74 36.81 22.13
CA ASN A 405 -20.45 36.37 22.67
C ASN A 405 -20.48 35.81 24.11
N VAL A 406 -21.67 35.72 24.73
CA VAL A 406 -21.88 35.13 26.06
C VAL A 406 -22.48 33.74 25.91
N LEU A 407 -21.99 32.78 26.70
CA LEU A 407 -22.53 31.43 26.72
C LEU A 407 -24.02 31.43 27.09
N ALA A 408 -24.83 30.77 26.27
CA ALA A 408 -26.26 30.63 26.48
C ALA A 408 -26.53 29.80 27.76
N PRO A 409 -27.50 30.18 28.61
CA PRO A 409 -27.80 29.45 29.84
C PRO A 409 -28.12 27.96 29.61
N THR A 410 -27.84 27.12 30.60
CA THR A 410 -28.29 25.71 30.59
C THR A 410 -29.83 25.69 30.53
N GLY A 411 -30.39 24.86 29.65
CA GLY A 411 -31.84 24.82 29.45
C GLY A 411 -32.24 24.28 28.07
N VAL A 412 -33.55 24.31 27.82
CA VAL A 412 -34.15 23.84 26.56
C VAL A 412 -34.32 25.03 25.60
N TYR A 413 -33.87 24.81 24.38
CA TYR A 413 -33.96 25.70 23.22
C TYR A 413 -34.79 25.02 22.14
N VAL A 414 -35.37 25.81 21.26
CA VAL A 414 -36.13 25.32 20.10
C VAL A 414 -35.40 25.72 18.85
N TRP A 415 -35.24 24.80 17.91
CA TRP A 415 -34.67 25.10 16.60
C TRP A 415 -35.69 24.89 15.50
N THR A 416 -35.60 25.72 14.47
CA THR A 416 -36.32 25.58 13.21
C THR A 416 -35.32 25.62 12.08
N LEU A 417 -35.53 24.79 11.07
CA LEU A 417 -34.73 24.73 9.86
C LEU A 417 -35.67 24.82 8.67
N SER A 418 -35.45 25.81 7.83
CA SER A 418 -36.05 25.88 6.50
C SER A 418 -34.99 25.55 5.45
N TYR A 419 -35.34 24.69 4.51
CA TYR A 419 -34.46 24.27 3.44
C TYR A 419 -35.25 24.09 2.15
N ARG A 420 -34.54 24.14 1.04
CA ARG A 420 -35.12 23.99 -0.29
C ARG A 420 -34.69 22.67 -0.88
N THR A 421 -35.65 21.93 -1.39
CA THR A 421 -35.42 20.71 -2.18
C THR A 421 -35.71 21.01 -3.64
N ASN A 422 -34.94 20.44 -4.55
CA ASN A 422 -35.18 20.47 -5.98
C ASN A 422 -35.22 19.04 -6.50
N LYS A 423 -36.42 18.56 -6.80
CA LYS A 423 -36.65 17.22 -7.31
C LYS A 423 -37.10 17.32 -8.77
N ALA A 424 -36.25 16.89 -9.70
CA ALA A 424 -36.54 16.90 -11.14
C ALA A 424 -37.10 18.26 -11.64
N GLY A 425 -36.52 19.37 -11.16
CA GLY A 425 -36.95 20.73 -11.50
C GLY A 425 -38.12 21.27 -10.66
N VAL A 426 -38.75 20.44 -9.82
CA VAL A 426 -39.77 20.88 -8.87
C VAL A 426 -39.10 21.34 -7.59
N VAL A 427 -39.11 22.64 -7.37
CA VAL A 427 -38.54 23.28 -6.19
C VAL A 427 -39.59 23.37 -5.08
N ARG A 428 -39.29 22.85 -3.88
CA ARG A 428 -40.14 22.96 -2.69
C ARG A 428 -39.34 23.55 -1.53
N THR A 429 -40.05 24.26 -0.65
CA THR A 429 -39.51 24.71 0.64
C THR A 429 -40.08 23.81 1.72
N GLU A 430 -39.20 23.24 2.53
CA GLU A 430 -39.51 22.31 3.60
C GLU A 430 -39.02 22.85 4.95
N TYR A 431 -39.59 22.30 6.03
CA TYR A 431 -39.33 22.74 7.38
C TYR A 431 -39.08 21.53 8.29
N ALA A 432 -38.08 21.65 9.16
CA ALA A 432 -37.84 20.75 10.27
C ALA A 432 -37.71 21.57 11.56
N SER A 433 -38.04 20.96 12.69
CA SER A 433 -37.94 21.62 13.99
C SER A 433 -37.78 20.58 15.09
N GLY A 434 -37.25 21.02 16.22
CA GLY A 434 -37.13 20.19 17.41
C GLY A 434 -36.66 20.98 18.61
N ASP A 435 -36.47 20.28 19.72
CA ASP A 435 -35.85 20.82 20.91
C ASP A 435 -34.37 20.45 21.00
N LEU A 436 -33.63 21.27 21.73
CA LEU A 436 -32.22 21.12 22.01
C LEU A 436 -31.98 21.48 23.48
N THR A 437 -31.37 20.58 24.24
CA THR A 437 -31.02 20.83 25.63
C THR A 437 -29.53 21.15 25.75
N ILE A 438 -29.20 22.35 26.25
CA ILE A 438 -27.85 22.66 26.70
C ILE A 438 -27.65 22.03 28.07
N VAL A 439 -26.61 21.22 28.19
CA VAL A 439 -26.13 20.63 29.46
C VAL A 439 -24.69 21.06 29.72
N ARG A 440 -24.29 21.08 30.99
CA ARG A 440 -22.93 21.40 31.44
C ARG A 440 -22.56 20.57 32.64
#